data_AF-A0A833TS51-F1
#
_entry.id   AF-A0A833TS51-F1
#
_cell.length_a   1.000
_cell.length_b   1.000
_cell.length_c   1.000
_cell.angle_alpha   90.00
_cell.angle_beta   90.00
_cell.angle_gamma   90.00
#
_symmetry.space_group_name_H-M   'P 1'
#
loop_
_entity.id
_entity.type
_entity.pdbx_description
1 polymer ?
#
loop_
_entity_poly.entity_id
_entity_poly.type
_entity_poly.pdbx_seq_one_letter_code
_entity_poly.pdbx_strand_id
1 'polypeptide(L)'
;MTHLGTISTGPRMTRGMIHPITPDQVAEKASRHFSSGREMFEALSRRFLRWQLEVAKGGRRALVCGIFAVLVLVSTALWVLSRRDSAVTSVLHPSTPFQALLNANVKFATTVTKNINVVESEDIFPQYGDNSLPGRHFRLENAKLLSQSSNKNVDSVLFMVVLKDAESWGQGRGAQDFMELLGSFDYPKEKMSVTVLTSSASEFGVMKNHFKDQIEWYSRLSVLFRDDFALPNVVTRENRHDHDVQRNRRRVIARYRNFALQATMELWHQHVVWLDADVHKIPSGLLKRMIRSGLDIVEPMCVRMKASGKDWYEYDLNAWVGQRKVRRSARDSNFVPGDSSVQRMRQFHGKEETFVPLDSVGGTMLYVKADIHRQGVLFPVHHLIGSEWASEGYDGIETEDCATSRTSWGSSAGDA
;
A
#
# COMPACT_ATOMS: atom_id res chain seq x y z
N MET A 1 -5.18 0.99 -63.26
CA MET A 1 -4.01 1.36 -62.44
C MET A 1 -4.48 2.40 -61.42
N THR A 2 -5.16 2.09 -60.31
CA THR A 2 -5.17 0.88 -59.45
C THR A 2 -3.78 0.50 -58.93
N HIS A 3 -3.49 0.82 -57.68
CA HIS A 3 -3.62 -0.13 -56.56
C HIS A 3 -3.68 0.59 -55.20
N LEU A 4 -4.64 0.22 -54.37
CA LEU A 4 -4.64 0.40 -52.91
C LEU A 4 -4.89 -0.97 -52.28
N GLY A 5 -4.27 -1.24 -51.13
CA GLY A 5 -4.23 -2.59 -50.55
C GLY A 5 -5.57 -3.05 -49.98
N THR A 6 -5.97 -4.28 -50.29
CA THR A 6 -7.17 -4.92 -49.73
C THR A 6 -6.94 -5.46 -48.32
N ILE A 7 -7.69 -4.96 -47.35
CA ILE A 7 -7.86 -5.62 -46.04
C ILE A 7 -8.92 -6.72 -46.21
N SER A 8 -8.57 -7.96 -45.87
CA SER A 8 -9.48 -9.10 -45.92
C SER A 8 -10.48 -9.06 -44.76
N THR A 9 -11.77 -9.16 -45.07
CA THR A 9 -12.84 -9.34 -44.06
C THR A 9 -13.35 -10.77 -44.06
N GLY A 10 -13.42 -11.38 -42.87
CA GLY A 10 -13.89 -12.75 -42.68
C GLY A 10 -15.38 -12.99 -43.03
N PRO A 11 -15.82 -14.25 -43.06
CA PRO A 11 -17.14 -14.63 -43.55
C PRO A 11 -18.29 -14.09 -42.68
N ARG A 12 -19.40 -13.72 -43.34
CA ARG A 12 -20.65 -13.29 -42.68
C ARG A 12 -21.21 -14.41 -41.81
N MET A 13 -21.29 -14.20 -40.49
CA MET A 13 -22.28 -14.91 -39.67
C MET A 13 -23.68 -14.35 -39.96
N THR A 14 -24.63 -15.24 -40.24
CA THR A 14 -26.04 -14.90 -40.39
C THR A 14 -26.63 -14.47 -39.04
N ARG A 15 -27.19 -13.26 -38.96
CA ARG A 15 -28.04 -12.86 -37.81
C ARG A 15 -29.27 -13.77 -37.77
N GLY A 16 -29.34 -14.66 -36.79
CA GLY A 16 -30.61 -15.28 -36.39
C GLY A 16 -31.55 -14.20 -35.85
N MET A 17 -32.79 -14.15 -36.32
CA MET A 17 -33.79 -13.23 -35.78
C MET A 17 -34.25 -13.71 -34.40
N ILE A 18 -33.79 -13.02 -33.36
CA ILE A 18 -34.36 -13.16 -32.01
C ILE A 18 -35.67 -12.39 -32.01
N HIS A 19 -36.80 -13.10 -32.09
CA HIS A 19 -38.10 -12.48 -31.85
C HIS A 19 -38.20 -12.00 -30.39
N PRO A 20 -38.72 -10.79 -30.13
CA PRO A 20 -38.94 -10.34 -28.76
C PRO A 20 -40.01 -11.22 -28.09
N ILE A 21 -39.67 -11.77 -26.92
CA ILE A 21 -40.59 -12.56 -26.11
C ILE A 21 -41.70 -11.63 -25.61
N THR A 22 -42.97 -11.94 -25.90
CA THR A 22 -44.09 -11.10 -25.47
C THR A 22 -44.31 -11.19 -23.96
N PRO A 23 -44.94 -10.18 -23.31
CA PRO A 23 -45.28 -10.25 -21.89
C PRO A 23 -46.07 -11.52 -21.53
N ASP A 24 -46.97 -11.96 -22.41
CA ASP A 24 -47.76 -13.19 -22.23
C ASP A 24 -46.90 -14.46 -22.22
N GLN A 25 -45.86 -14.54 -23.07
CA GLN A 25 -44.90 -15.66 -23.06
C GLN A 25 -44.04 -15.67 -21.79
N VAL A 26 -43.71 -14.50 -21.23
CA VAL A 26 -43.04 -14.39 -19.92
C VAL A 26 -43.99 -14.83 -18.81
N ALA A 27 -45.24 -14.38 -18.82
CA ALA A 27 -46.26 -14.75 -17.85
C ALA A 27 -46.60 -16.25 -17.90
N GLU A 28 -46.71 -16.84 -19.09
CA GLU A 28 -46.95 -18.27 -19.26
C GLU A 28 -45.75 -19.10 -18.78
N LYS A 29 -44.52 -18.69 -19.08
CA LYS A 29 -43.31 -19.38 -18.61
C LYS A 29 -43.15 -19.27 -17.09
N ALA A 30 -43.47 -18.12 -16.50
CA ALA A 30 -43.54 -17.94 -15.05
C ALA A 30 -44.64 -18.82 -14.42
N SER A 31 -45.83 -18.86 -15.02
CA SER A 31 -46.95 -19.72 -14.59
C SER A 31 -46.57 -21.21 -14.60
N ARG A 32 -45.96 -21.70 -15.70
CA ARG A 32 -45.48 -23.09 -15.83
C ARG A 32 -44.37 -23.44 -14.83
N HIS A 33 -43.49 -22.50 -14.47
CA HIS A 33 -42.54 -22.71 -13.38
C HIS A 33 -43.20 -22.67 -12.00
N PHE A 34 -44.23 -21.83 -11.79
CA PHE A 34 -44.95 -21.75 -10.51
C PHE A 34 -45.82 -23.00 -10.27
N SER A 35 -46.47 -23.55 -11.29
CA SER A 35 -47.20 -24.83 -11.17
C SER A 35 -46.25 -25.99 -10.90
N SER A 36 -45.18 -26.13 -11.69
CA SER A 36 -44.14 -27.16 -11.48
C SER A 36 -43.51 -27.08 -10.09
N GLY A 37 -43.22 -25.87 -9.59
CA GLY A 37 -42.73 -25.66 -8.23
C GLY A 37 -43.74 -26.08 -7.16
N ARG A 38 -45.04 -25.79 -7.36
CA ARG A 38 -46.12 -26.17 -6.44
C ARG A 38 -46.33 -27.69 -6.40
N GLU A 39 -46.38 -28.34 -7.55
CA GLU A 39 -46.47 -29.81 -7.68
C GLU A 39 -45.27 -30.51 -7.04
N MET A 40 -44.06 -30.00 -7.26
CA MET A 40 -42.84 -30.50 -6.62
C MET A 40 -42.91 -30.34 -5.09
N PHE A 41 -43.39 -29.20 -4.58
CA PHE A 41 -43.51 -28.95 -3.15
C PHE A 41 -44.55 -29.88 -2.50
N GLU A 42 -45.69 -30.13 -3.16
CA GLU A 42 -46.65 -31.14 -2.69
C GLU A 42 -46.11 -32.58 -2.80
N ALA A 43 -45.34 -32.91 -3.83
CA ALA A 43 -44.72 -34.22 -3.96
C ALA A 43 -43.68 -34.45 -2.83
N LEU A 44 -42.97 -33.40 -2.42
CA LEU A 44 -42.06 -33.40 -1.28
C LEU A 44 -42.82 -33.49 0.05
N SER A 45 -43.89 -32.72 0.27
CA SER A 45 -44.68 -32.82 1.51
C SER A 45 -45.36 -34.19 1.66
N ARG A 46 -45.92 -34.73 0.57
CA ARG A 46 -46.46 -36.12 0.51
C ARG A 46 -45.38 -37.20 0.69
N ARG A 47 -44.08 -36.89 0.51
CA ARG A 47 -42.97 -37.79 0.88
C ARG A 47 -42.57 -37.61 2.34
N PHE A 48 -42.54 -36.37 2.83
CA PHE A 48 -42.20 -36.03 4.22
C PHE A 48 -43.21 -36.62 5.23
N LEU A 49 -44.52 -36.47 5.01
CA LEU A 49 -45.54 -37.08 5.89
C LEU A 49 -45.42 -38.61 5.95
N ARG A 50 -45.14 -39.26 4.81
CA ARG A 50 -44.90 -40.71 4.76
C ARG A 50 -43.63 -41.10 5.51
N TRP A 51 -42.56 -40.33 5.40
CA TRP A 51 -41.34 -40.53 6.19
C TRP A 51 -41.60 -40.36 7.69
N GLN A 52 -42.33 -39.33 8.12
CA GLN A 52 -42.72 -39.15 9.53
C GLN A 52 -43.54 -40.33 10.06
N LEU A 53 -44.49 -40.86 9.28
CA LEU A 53 -45.27 -42.04 9.63
C LEU A 53 -44.39 -43.29 9.80
N GLU A 54 -43.41 -43.53 8.93
CA GLU A 54 -42.48 -44.66 9.06
C GLU A 54 -41.51 -44.51 10.24
N VAL A 55 -41.12 -43.29 10.60
CA VAL A 55 -40.37 -43.02 11.84
C VAL A 55 -41.24 -43.25 13.08
N ALA A 56 -42.48 -42.78 13.09
CA ALA A 56 -43.42 -42.96 14.21
C ALA A 56 -43.76 -44.44 14.47
N LYS A 57 -43.73 -45.31 13.44
CA LYS A 57 -43.84 -46.77 13.57
C LYS A 57 -42.56 -47.47 14.07
N GLY A 58 -41.51 -46.73 14.45
CA GLY A 58 -40.23 -47.28 14.92
C GLY A 58 -39.28 -47.72 13.80
N GLY A 59 -39.49 -47.26 12.55
CA GLY A 59 -38.68 -47.64 11.39
C GLY A 59 -37.25 -47.10 11.45
N ARG A 60 -36.33 -47.85 12.08
CA ARG A 60 -34.91 -47.44 12.29
C ARG A 60 -34.21 -46.96 11.02
N ARG A 61 -34.48 -47.59 9.86
CA ARG A 61 -33.93 -47.15 8.56
C ARG A 61 -34.44 -45.76 8.14
N ALA A 62 -35.72 -45.47 8.35
CA ALA A 62 -36.28 -44.15 8.06
C ALA A 62 -35.67 -43.08 8.98
N LEU A 63 -35.50 -43.38 10.27
CA LEU A 63 -34.86 -42.48 11.24
C LEU A 63 -33.41 -42.13 10.82
N VAL A 64 -32.60 -43.14 10.48
CA VAL A 64 -31.20 -42.92 10.04
C VAL A 64 -31.13 -42.11 8.75
N CYS A 65 -31.98 -42.41 7.75
CA CYS A 65 -32.04 -41.61 6.51
C CYS A 65 -32.44 -40.15 6.77
N GLY A 66 -33.33 -39.90 7.74
CA GLY A 66 -33.71 -38.54 8.15
C GLY A 66 -32.57 -37.78 8.82
N ILE A 67 -31.86 -38.42 9.75
CA ILE A 67 -30.67 -37.84 10.40
C ILE A 67 -29.60 -37.51 9.35
N PHE A 68 -29.35 -38.42 8.40
CA PHE A 68 -28.41 -38.18 7.31
C PHE A 68 -28.85 -37.03 6.39
N ALA A 69 -30.13 -36.95 6.04
CA ALA A 69 -30.66 -35.83 5.24
C ALA A 69 -30.54 -34.48 5.97
N VAL A 70 -30.78 -34.44 7.28
CA VAL A 70 -30.55 -33.23 8.11
C VAL A 70 -29.06 -32.87 8.15
N LEU A 71 -28.16 -33.84 8.34
CA LEU A 71 -26.71 -33.59 8.31
C LEU A 71 -26.23 -33.07 6.94
N VAL A 72 -26.76 -33.60 5.83
CA VAL A 72 -26.46 -33.10 4.48
C VAL A 72 -27.01 -31.69 4.27
N LEU A 73 -28.23 -31.39 4.73
CA LEU A 73 -28.81 -30.05 4.65
C LEU A 73 -28.04 -29.04 5.51
N VAL A 74 -27.65 -29.40 6.74
CA VAL A 74 -26.83 -28.55 7.63
C VAL A 74 -25.44 -28.35 7.05
N SER A 75 -24.79 -29.40 6.54
CA SER A 75 -23.48 -29.31 5.86
C SER A 75 -23.56 -28.41 4.62
N THR A 76 -24.60 -28.57 3.80
CA THR A 76 -24.82 -27.74 2.61
C THR A 76 -25.13 -26.29 2.98
N ALA A 77 -25.92 -26.05 4.04
CA ALA A 77 -26.20 -24.70 4.53
C ALA A 77 -24.95 -24.03 5.11
N LEU A 78 -24.13 -24.74 5.89
CA LEU A 78 -22.84 -24.26 6.38
C LEU A 78 -21.88 -23.96 5.22
N TRP A 79 -21.85 -24.82 4.20
CA TRP A 79 -21.03 -24.61 3.00
C TRP A 79 -21.50 -23.37 2.20
N VAL A 80 -22.81 -23.19 1.99
CA VAL A 80 -23.39 -21.99 1.37
C VAL A 80 -23.16 -20.73 2.21
N LEU A 81 -23.23 -20.81 3.55
CA LEU A 81 -22.93 -19.69 4.44
C LEU A 81 -21.45 -19.33 4.46
N SER A 82 -20.55 -20.33 4.36
CA SER A 82 -19.11 -20.11 4.16
C SER A 82 -18.78 -19.58 2.75
N ARG A 83 -19.68 -19.83 1.79
CA ARG A 83 -19.73 -19.21 0.45
C ARG A 83 -20.61 -17.96 0.40
N ARG A 84 -20.69 -17.19 1.49
CA ARG A 84 -20.95 -15.76 1.35
C ARG A 84 -19.75 -15.15 0.62
N ASP A 85 -19.89 -14.96 -0.68
CA ASP A 85 -19.05 -14.05 -1.44
C ASP A 85 -19.04 -12.72 -0.67
N SER A 86 -17.87 -12.36 -0.13
CA SER A 86 -17.72 -11.14 0.66
C SER A 86 -17.95 -9.97 -0.28
N ALA A 87 -19.15 -9.38 -0.21
CA ALA A 87 -19.56 -8.30 -1.10
C ALA A 87 -18.48 -7.21 -1.10
N VAL A 88 -17.87 -7.01 -2.28
CA VAL A 88 -16.67 -6.19 -2.44
C VAL A 88 -17.05 -4.71 -2.32
N THR A 89 -17.20 -4.30 -1.07
CA THR A 89 -17.64 -2.97 -0.61
C THR A 89 -16.48 -1.99 -0.48
N SER A 90 -15.25 -2.48 -0.61
CA SER A 90 -14.03 -1.70 -0.68
C SER A 90 -13.53 -1.65 -2.13
N VAL A 91 -13.21 -0.44 -2.60
CA VAL A 91 -12.55 -0.20 -3.91
C VAL A 91 -11.10 -0.70 -3.90
N LEU A 92 -10.48 -0.74 -2.72
CA LEU A 92 -9.25 -1.48 -2.48
C LEU A 92 -9.60 -2.98 -2.39
N HIS A 93 -8.81 -3.84 -3.05
CA HIS A 93 -9.01 -5.29 -3.29
C HIS A 93 -9.78 -6.08 -2.18
N PRO A 94 -10.57 -7.12 -2.51
CA PRO A 94 -11.30 -8.00 -1.56
C PRO A 94 -10.63 -8.39 -0.23
N SER A 95 -9.30 -8.47 -0.16
CA SER A 95 -8.54 -8.76 1.07
C SER A 95 -8.20 -7.52 1.92
N THR A 96 -8.67 -6.33 1.53
CA THR A 96 -8.58 -5.12 2.36
C THR A 96 -9.51 -5.27 3.55
N PRO A 97 -9.06 -5.01 4.79
CA PRO A 97 -9.98 -4.97 5.93
C PRO A 97 -11.03 -3.88 5.72
N PHE A 98 -12.28 -4.20 6.08
CA PHE A 98 -13.39 -3.24 6.06
C PHE A 98 -13.01 -2.00 6.87
N GLN A 99 -12.95 -0.85 6.19
CA GLN A 99 -12.69 0.43 6.84
C GLN A 99 -13.97 0.89 7.52
N ALA A 100 -13.87 1.27 8.80
CA ALA A 100 -14.97 1.90 9.52
C ALA A 100 -15.42 3.18 8.79
N LEU A 101 -16.60 3.70 9.15
CA LEU A 101 -17.03 5.01 8.62
C LEU A 101 -16.08 6.11 9.11
N LEU A 102 -15.99 7.21 8.35
CA LEU A 102 -15.28 8.40 8.80
C LEU A 102 -15.99 9.01 10.02
N ASN A 103 -15.23 9.46 11.03
CA ASN A 103 -15.75 10.09 12.23
C ASN A 103 -16.60 11.32 11.87
N ALA A 104 -17.91 11.16 11.91
CA ALA A 104 -18.87 12.18 11.51
C ALA A 104 -18.84 13.44 12.41
N ASN A 105 -18.26 13.36 13.61
CA ASN A 105 -18.12 14.47 14.53
C ASN A 105 -16.95 15.39 14.16
N VAL A 106 -15.93 14.88 13.46
CA VAL A 106 -14.81 15.68 12.95
C VAL A 106 -15.21 16.31 11.62
N LYS A 107 -15.19 17.63 11.54
CA LYS A 107 -15.37 18.38 10.29
C LYS A 107 -14.03 18.81 9.73
N PHE A 108 -13.95 18.97 8.41
CA PHE A 108 -12.80 19.61 7.80
C PHE A 108 -12.75 21.09 8.19
N ALA A 109 -11.57 21.56 8.60
CA ALA A 109 -11.32 22.97 8.91
C ALA A 109 -9.85 23.33 8.68
N THR A 110 -9.60 24.53 8.14
CA THR A 110 -8.25 25.08 7.94
C THR A 110 -8.07 26.31 8.81
N THR A 111 -7.02 26.34 9.63
CA THR A 111 -6.55 27.55 10.32
C THR A 111 -5.33 28.10 9.58
N VAL A 112 -5.24 29.43 9.38
CA VAL A 112 -4.06 30.07 8.75
C VAL A 112 -3.62 31.29 9.56
N THR A 113 -2.34 31.37 9.90
CA THR A 113 -1.68 32.52 10.52
C THR A 113 -0.56 33.00 9.60
N LYS A 114 -0.50 34.31 9.33
CA LYS A 114 0.49 34.90 8.42
C LYS A 114 1.40 35.86 9.17
N ASN A 115 2.64 35.45 9.36
CA ASN A 115 3.74 36.30 9.79
C ASN A 115 4.48 36.84 8.56
N ILE A 116 5.27 37.91 8.73
CA ILE A 116 5.88 38.70 7.61
C ILE A 116 6.57 37.82 6.55
N ASN A 117 7.31 36.79 6.96
CA ASN A 117 8.04 35.88 6.07
C ASN A 117 7.55 34.42 6.09
N VAL A 118 6.57 34.08 6.93
CA VAL A 118 6.14 32.68 7.17
C VAL A 118 4.62 32.58 7.21
N VAL A 119 4.06 31.69 6.39
CA VAL A 119 2.68 31.26 6.49
C VAL A 119 2.64 29.96 7.31
N GLU A 120 1.91 29.99 8.42
CA GLU A 120 1.56 28.81 9.20
C GLU A 120 0.12 28.41 8.86
N SER A 121 -0.12 27.16 8.49
CA SER A 121 -1.47 26.62 8.34
C SER A 121 -1.60 25.27 9.03
N GLU A 122 -2.80 24.98 9.53
CA GLU A 122 -3.15 23.66 10.04
C GLU A 122 -4.53 23.25 9.54
N ASP A 123 -4.57 22.19 8.75
CA ASP A 123 -5.81 21.51 8.37
C ASP A 123 -6.16 20.43 9.41
N ILE A 124 -7.44 20.31 9.71
CA ILE A 124 -8.03 19.22 10.51
C ILE A 124 -8.97 18.45 9.59
N PHE A 125 -8.93 17.12 9.62
CA PHE A 125 -9.75 16.25 8.77
C PHE A 125 -10.25 14.99 9.50
N PRO A 126 -11.42 14.43 9.10
CA PRO A 126 -11.92 13.19 9.68
C PRO A 126 -11.06 11.97 9.32
N GLN A 127 -10.95 11.06 10.28
CA GLN A 127 -10.32 9.75 10.14
C GLN A 127 -11.36 8.63 10.29
N TYR A 128 -11.00 7.38 9.98
CA TYR A 128 -11.88 6.22 10.09
C TYR A 128 -12.06 5.77 11.55
N GLY A 129 -13.31 5.48 11.93
CA GLY A 129 -13.73 5.04 13.27
C GLY A 129 -14.45 6.14 14.03
N ASP A 130 -15.62 5.85 14.60
CA ASP A 130 -16.54 6.86 15.16
C ASP A 130 -15.96 7.69 16.33
N ASN A 131 -14.94 7.15 17.00
CA ASN A 131 -14.20 7.77 18.10
C ASN A 131 -12.74 8.10 17.74
N SER A 132 -12.37 8.13 16.45
CA SER A 132 -11.01 8.45 16.02
C SER A 132 -10.60 9.86 16.45
N LEU A 133 -9.31 10.09 16.68
CA LEU A 133 -8.81 11.46 16.79
C LEU A 133 -8.96 12.19 15.43
N PRO A 134 -9.06 13.53 15.43
CA PRO A 134 -8.96 14.31 14.20
C PRO A 134 -7.57 14.13 13.58
N GLY A 135 -7.51 13.79 12.29
CA GLY A 135 -6.27 13.83 11.52
C GLY A 135 -5.86 15.28 11.27
N ARG A 136 -4.55 15.55 11.17
CA ARG A 136 -4.01 16.93 11.12
C ARG A 136 -2.92 17.06 10.07
N HIS A 137 -2.93 18.16 9.31
CA HIS A 137 -1.81 18.59 8.46
C HIS A 137 -1.33 19.96 8.91
N PHE A 138 -0.26 19.98 9.71
CA PHE A 138 0.46 21.20 10.04
C PHE A 138 1.48 21.54 8.95
N ARG A 139 1.50 22.79 8.49
CA ARG A 139 2.37 23.26 7.40
C ARG A 139 2.95 24.63 7.75
N LEU A 140 4.24 24.78 7.49
CA LEU A 140 4.97 26.04 7.56
C LEU A 140 5.59 26.32 6.19
N GLU A 141 5.33 27.50 5.64
CA GLU A 141 5.84 27.92 4.33
C GLU A 141 6.67 29.19 4.48
N ASN A 142 7.95 29.14 4.11
CA ASN A 142 8.85 30.28 4.13
C ASN A 142 8.63 31.12 2.87
N ALA A 143 7.72 32.08 2.94
CA ALA A 143 7.31 32.92 1.80
C ALA A 143 8.50 33.64 1.15
N LYS A 144 9.50 34.05 1.94
CA LYS A 144 10.75 34.66 1.45
C LYS A 144 11.52 33.69 0.56
N LEU A 145 11.85 32.49 1.05
CA LEU A 145 12.61 31.48 0.27
C LEU A 145 11.79 30.91 -0.89
N LEU A 146 10.46 30.78 -0.74
CA LEU A 146 9.55 30.32 -1.80
C LEU A 146 9.27 31.37 -2.89
N SER A 147 9.61 32.64 -2.67
CA SER A 147 9.55 33.70 -3.70
C SER A 147 10.77 33.68 -4.63
N GLN A 148 11.89 33.12 -4.18
CA GLN A 148 13.11 32.99 -4.96
C GLN A 148 12.97 31.81 -5.93
N SER A 149 12.75 32.09 -7.22
CA SER A 149 12.48 31.07 -8.24
C SER A 149 13.59 30.03 -8.37
N SER A 150 14.85 30.39 -8.10
CA SER A 150 16.00 29.49 -8.02
C SER A 150 15.81 28.29 -7.09
N ASN A 151 14.98 28.45 -6.05
CA ASN A 151 14.79 27.45 -5.00
C ASN A 151 13.72 26.42 -5.35
N LYS A 152 12.89 26.74 -6.37
CA LYS A 152 11.82 25.90 -6.92
C LYS A 152 12.19 25.29 -8.27
N ASN A 153 12.92 26.03 -9.10
CA ASN A 153 13.12 25.70 -10.51
C ASN A 153 14.25 24.70 -10.78
N VAL A 154 15.18 24.50 -9.83
CA VAL A 154 16.37 23.66 -10.01
C VAL A 154 16.69 22.91 -8.72
N ASP A 155 16.69 21.58 -8.78
CA ASP A 155 17.02 20.63 -7.71
C ASP A 155 16.33 20.89 -6.37
N SER A 156 15.02 21.16 -6.43
CA SER A 156 14.11 21.19 -5.29
C SER A 156 13.85 19.77 -4.76
N VAL A 157 13.99 19.57 -3.45
CA VAL A 157 13.94 18.24 -2.83
C VAL A 157 12.83 18.17 -1.77
N LEU A 158 12.05 17.10 -1.79
CA LEU A 158 11.09 16.76 -0.75
C LEU A 158 11.58 15.54 0.06
N PHE A 159 11.97 15.76 1.31
CA PHE A 159 12.23 14.68 2.26
C PHE A 159 10.91 14.16 2.84
N MET A 160 10.80 12.83 2.93
CA MET A 160 9.60 12.10 3.34
C MET A 160 9.95 11.07 4.41
N VAL A 161 9.41 11.24 5.61
CA VAL A 161 9.58 10.31 6.74
C VAL A 161 8.23 9.86 7.26
N VAL A 162 8.11 8.58 7.59
CA VAL A 162 6.92 7.99 8.21
C VAL A 162 7.35 7.24 9.47
N LEU A 163 6.79 7.60 10.62
CA LEU A 163 7.01 6.92 11.89
C LEU A 163 5.68 6.53 12.56
N LYS A 164 5.75 5.62 13.54
CA LYS A 164 4.60 5.24 14.37
C LYS A 164 4.50 6.13 15.61
N ASP A 165 5.62 6.30 16.31
CA ASP A 165 5.74 6.86 17.65
C ASP A 165 7.22 7.10 18.02
N ALA A 166 7.49 7.52 19.25
CA ALA A 166 8.84 7.81 19.75
C ALA A 166 9.83 6.61 19.68
N GLU A 167 9.37 5.35 19.69
CA GLU A 167 10.27 4.19 19.54
C GLU A 167 10.89 4.12 18.13
N SER A 168 10.24 4.79 17.16
CA SER A 168 10.60 4.74 15.74
C SER A 168 11.87 5.53 15.39
N TRP A 169 12.33 6.44 16.26
CA TRP A 169 13.59 7.18 16.07
C TRP A 169 14.85 6.32 16.29
N GLY A 170 14.69 5.11 16.83
CA GLY A 170 15.79 4.22 17.20
C GLY A 170 16.18 4.31 18.68
N GLN A 171 17.03 3.37 19.12
CA GLN A 171 17.41 3.26 20.53
C GLN A 171 18.27 4.46 20.98
N GLY A 172 17.77 5.23 21.94
CA GLY A 172 18.47 6.37 22.53
C GLY A 172 18.42 7.66 21.69
N ARG A 173 17.51 7.75 20.70
CA ARG A 173 17.33 8.91 19.81
C ARG A 173 15.91 9.49 19.93
N GLY A 174 15.74 10.72 19.45
CA GLY A 174 14.45 11.35 19.25
C GLY A 174 14.42 12.24 18.00
N ALA A 175 13.41 13.10 17.93
CA ALA A 175 13.23 14.08 16.85
C ALA A 175 14.46 15.00 16.64
N GLN A 176 15.17 15.35 17.72
CA GLN A 176 16.39 16.18 17.64
C GLN A 176 17.50 15.52 16.82
N ASP A 177 17.80 14.23 17.06
CA ASP A 177 18.79 13.47 16.28
C ASP A 177 18.44 13.36 14.79
N PHE A 178 17.15 13.43 14.47
CA PHE A 178 16.67 13.46 13.09
C PHE A 178 16.85 14.85 12.46
N MET A 179 16.59 15.94 13.19
CA MET A 179 16.87 17.31 12.71
C MET A 179 18.37 17.55 12.51
N GLU A 180 19.23 16.97 13.36
CA GLU A 180 20.69 17.00 13.18
C GLU A 180 21.12 16.17 11.97
N LEU A 181 20.51 15.00 11.72
CA LEU A 181 20.74 14.21 10.52
C LEU A 181 20.34 14.98 9.24
N LEU A 182 19.16 15.62 9.21
CA LEU A 182 18.76 16.51 8.11
C LEU A 182 19.74 17.68 7.95
N GLY A 183 20.25 18.22 9.05
CA GLY A 183 21.28 19.26 9.04
C GLY A 183 22.65 18.80 8.54
N SER A 184 22.92 17.50 8.49
CA SER A 184 24.22 16.93 8.08
C SER A 184 24.38 16.77 6.56
N PHE A 185 23.30 16.88 5.78
CA PHE A 185 23.38 16.85 4.32
C PHE A 185 24.15 18.07 3.79
N ASP A 186 25.09 17.84 2.87
CA ASP A 186 25.73 18.90 2.08
C ASP A 186 24.74 19.35 0.99
N TYR A 187 23.68 20.05 1.40
CA TYR A 187 22.58 20.44 0.51
C TYR A 187 21.98 21.81 0.89
N PRO A 188 21.60 22.67 -0.08
CA PRO A 188 20.94 23.94 0.21
C PRO A 188 19.57 23.73 0.88
N LYS A 189 19.45 24.09 2.17
CA LYS A 189 18.20 23.95 2.94
C LYS A 189 17.05 24.74 2.35
N GLU A 190 17.35 25.87 1.69
CA GLU A 190 16.37 26.72 1.02
C GLU A 190 15.66 26.01 -0.16
N LYS A 191 16.24 24.92 -0.68
CA LYS A 191 15.64 24.03 -1.70
C LYS A 191 14.92 22.81 -1.11
N MET A 192 15.02 22.58 0.21
CA MET A 192 14.49 21.42 0.88
C MET A 192 13.10 21.70 1.48
N SER A 193 12.14 20.87 1.10
CA SER A 193 10.92 20.62 1.85
C SER A 193 11.10 19.38 2.71
N VAL A 194 10.49 19.34 3.90
CA VAL A 194 10.48 18.16 4.77
C VAL A 194 9.05 17.83 5.20
N THR A 195 8.64 16.58 5.01
CA THR A 195 7.37 16.03 5.51
C THR A 195 7.65 14.89 6.49
N VAL A 196 7.03 14.97 7.66
CA VAL A 196 7.04 13.90 8.65
C VAL A 196 5.60 13.48 8.95
N LEU A 197 5.24 12.24 8.65
CA LEU A 197 3.98 11.63 9.09
C LEU A 197 4.21 10.79 10.35
N THR A 198 3.31 10.93 11.31
CA THR A 198 3.31 10.14 12.54
C THR A 198 1.91 9.66 12.93
N SER A 199 1.83 8.45 13.49
CA SER A 199 0.62 7.93 14.16
C SER A 199 0.60 8.24 15.66
N SER A 200 1.51 9.07 16.17
CA SER A 200 1.48 9.56 17.55
C SER A 200 1.19 11.06 17.62
N ALA A 201 0.16 11.42 18.40
CA ALA A 201 -0.16 12.80 18.71
C ALA A 201 0.91 13.51 19.55
N SER A 202 1.77 12.77 20.30
CA SER A 202 2.93 13.36 20.99
C SER A 202 3.98 13.81 19.98
N GLU A 203 4.36 12.92 19.06
CA GLU A 203 5.41 13.17 18.08
C GLU A 203 4.99 14.24 17.09
N PHE A 204 3.69 14.35 16.79
CA PHE A 204 3.17 15.47 16.01
C PHE A 204 3.45 16.82 16.70
N GLY A 205 3.24 16.91 18.02
CA GLY A 205 3.54 18.09 18.81
C GLY A 205 5.03 18.40 18.89
N VAL A 206 5.86 17.37 19.13
CA VAL A 206 7.33 17.48 19.18
C VAL A 206 7.88 17.98 17.83
N MET A 207 7.51 17.33 16.72
CA MET A 207 7.94 17.73 15.38
C MET A 207 7.41 19.10 14.98
N LYS A 208 6.17 19.46 15.36
CA LYS A 208 5.60 20.80 15.12
C LYS A 208 6.44 21.90 15.77
N ASN A 209 6.99 21.66 16.96
CA ASN A 209 7.86 22.61 17.65
C ASN A 209 9.23 22.71 16.94
N HIS A 210 9.93 21.59 16.72
CA HIS A 210 11.20 21.59 15.97
C HIS A 210 11.08 22.24 14.58
N PHE A 211 9.94 22.11 13.91
CA PHE A 211 9.72 22.75 12.60
C PHE A 211 9.44 24.25 12.69
N LYS A 212 8.81 24.75 13.76
CA LYS A 212 8.70 26.19 14.03
C LYS A 212 10.08 26.82 14.24
N ASP A 213 10.96 26.13 14.95
CA ASP A 213 12.33 26.59 15.25
C ASP A 213 13.28 26.50 14.05
N GLN A 214 12.87 25.86 12.94
CA GLN A 214 13.73 25.56 11.78
C GLN A 214 13.26 26.18 10.46
N ILE A 215 12.03 26.70 10.37
CA ILE A 215 11.46 27.19 9.11
C ILE A 215 12.25 28.32 8.43
N GLU A 216 13.07 29.09 9.15
CA GLU A 216 13.84 30.17 8.53
C GLU A 216 14.87 29.68 7.49
N TRP A 217 15.34 28.43 7.59
CA TRP A 217 16.29 27.81 6.66
C TRP A 217 15.65 26.98 5.54
N TYR A 218 14.43 26.48 5.73
CA TYR A 218 13.78 25.53 4.82
C TYR A 218 12.68 26.19 3.99
N SER A 219 12.44 25.74 2.76
CA SER A 219 11.36 26.31 1.92
C SER A 219 9.97 25.98 2.46
N ARG A 220 9.75 24.74 2.90
CA ARG A 220 8.50 24.28 3.52
C ARG A 220 8.76 23.15 4.52
N LEU A 221 8.07 23.17 5.66
CA LEU A 221 8.05 22.08 6.63
C LEU A 221 6.61 21.61 6.85
N SER A 222 6.38 20.30 6.99
CA SER A 222 5.03 19.72 7.14
C SER A 222 5.00 18.53 8.11
N VAL A 223 4.10 18.58 9.08
CA VAL A 223 3.83 17.45 9.98
C VAL A 223 2.41 16.94 9.74
N LEU A 224 2.28 15.63 9.52
CA LEU A 224 1.01 14.94 9.34
C LEU A 224 0.76 14.04 10.56
N PHE A 225 -0.43 14.15 11.16
CA PHE A 225 -0.91 13.17 12.14
C PHE A 225 -1.99 12.31 11.49
N ARG A 226 -1.77 10.99 11.49
CA ARG A 226 -2.74 9.98 11.04
C ARG A 226 -2.47 8.63 11.71
N ASP A 227 -3.47 8.06 12.37
CA ASP A 227 -3.40 6.80 13.15
C ASP A 227 -4.38 5.70 12.68
N ASP A 228 -5.35 6.04 11.82
CA ASP A 228 -6.48 5.18 11.43
C ASP A 228 -6.21 4.08 10.39
N PHE A 229 -5.01 3.99 9.82
CA PHE A 229 -4.70 2.94 8.83
C PHE A 229 -4.28 1.62 9.48
N ALA A 230 -3.85 1.63 10.75
CA ALA A 230 -3.45 0.45 11.50
C ALA A 230 -4.65 -0.24 12.17
N LEU A 231 -4.77 -1.56 12.04
CA LEU A 231 -5.77 -2.33 12.77
C LEU A 231 -5.30 -2.60 14.21
N PRO A 232 -6.11 -2.32 15.26
CA PRO A 232 -5.69 -2.46 16.66
C PRO A 232 -5.17 -3.85 17.07
N ASN A 233 -5.62 -4.91 16.40
CA ASN A 233 -5.45 -6.29 16.86
C ASN A 233 -4.44 -7.13 16.04
N VAL A 234 -3.66 -6.53 15.13
CA VAL A 234 -2.93 -7.30 14.09
C VAL A 234 -1.40 -7.38 14.29
N VAL A 235 -0.78 -6.50 15.07
CA VAL A 235 0.70 -6.45 15.18
C VAL A 235 1.18 -6.31 16.64
N THR A 236 1.38 -7.44 17.32
CA THR A 236 2.18 -7.48 18.57
C THR A 236 3.68 -7.47 18.27
N ARG A 237 4.52 -7.47 19.32
CA ARG A 237 5.98 -7.63 19.15
C ARG A 237 6.37 -9.09 18.93
N GLU A 238 5.64 -10.05 19.51
CA GLU A 238 5.93 -11.48 19.39
C GLU A 238 5.65 -12.03 17.97
N ASN A 239 4.55 -11.60 17.33
CA ASN A 239 4.07 -12.22 16.08
C ASN A 239 4.75 -11.66 14.81
N ARG A 240 5.82 -10.86 14.93
CA ARG A 240 6.45 -10.12 13.80
C ARG A 240 7.13 -11.00 12.73
N HIS A 241 7.27 -12.30 12.98
CA HIS A 241 7.85 -13.27 12.05
C HIS A 241 6.80 -14.06 11.26
N ASP A 242 5.49 -13.85 11.51
CA ASP A 242 4.43 -14.39 10.67
C ASP A 242 4.34 -13.57 9.36
N HIS A 243 4.26 -14.27 8.22
CA HIS A 243 4.19 -13.65 6.90
C HIS A 243 2.94 -12.76 6.73
N ASP A 244 1.78 -13.15 7.28
CA ASP A 244 0.57 -12.31 7.18
C ASP A 244 0.67 -11.06 8.08
N VAL A 245 1.40 -11.13 9.19
CA VAL A 245 1.70 -9.95 10.03
C VAL A 245 2.69 -9.02 9.32
N GLN A 246 3.75 -9.56 8.69
CA GLN A 246 4.72 -8.79 7.90
C GLN A 246 4.04 -8.07 6.72
N ARG A 247 3.20 -8.79 5.98
CA ARG A 247 2.37 -8.31 4.86
C ARG A 247 1.45 -7.18 5.28
N ASN A 248 0.68 -7.37 6.35
CA ASN A 248 -0.23 -6.34 6.86
C ASN A 248 0.53 -5.11 7.38
N ARG A 249 1.73 -5.27 7.96
CA ARG A 249 2.60 -4.15 8.31
C ARG A 249 3.04 -3.35 7.06
N ARG A 250 3.51 -4.00 6.00
CA ARG A 250 3.89 -3.33 4.73
C ARG A 250 2.68 -2.61 4.10
N ARG A 251 1.51 -3.25 4.06
CA ARG A 251 0.23 -2.67 3.61
C ARG A 251 -0.09 -1.34 4.31
N VAL A 252 0.07 -1.28 5.64
CA VAL A 252 -0.18 -0.06 6.42
C VAL A 252 0.87 1.02 6.14
N ILE A 253 2.17 0.66 6.07
CA ILE A 253 3.26 1.60 5.77
C ILE A 253 3.10 2.21 4.37
N ALA A 254 2.79 1.39 3.36
CA ALA A 254 2.53 1.86 2.00
C ALA A 254 1.36 2.86 1.93
N ARG A 255 0.26 2.60 2.67
CA ARG A 255 -0.86 3.56 2.78
C ARG A 255 -0.39 4.90 3.37
N TYR A 256 0.40 4.87 4.45
CA TYR A 256 0.92 6.10 5.06
C TYR A 256 1.92 6.86 4.16
N ARG A 257 2.88 6.17 3.53
CA ARG A 257 3.80 6.79 2.56
C ARG A 257 3.02 7.44 1.40
N ASN A 258 2.07 6.73 0.79
CA ASN A 258 1.25 7.27 -0.29
C ASN A 258 0.40 8.47 0.14
N PHE A 259 -0.26 8.40 1.31
CA PHE A 259 -1.04 9.53 1.84
C PHE A 259 -0.15 10.76 2.11
N ALA A 260 1.02 10.57 2.71
CA ALA A 260 1.96 11.66 2.96
C ALA A 260 2.41 12.34 1.67
N LEU A 261 2.80 11.55 0.66
CA LEU A 261 3.22 12.05 -0.64
C LEU A 261 2.12 12.84 -1.36
N GLN A 262 0.89 12.30 -1.37
CA GLN A 262 -0.27 12.96 -1.99
C GLN A 262 -0.67 14.25 -1.26
N ALA A 263 -0.41 14.36 0.05
CA ALA A 263 -0.72 15.54 0.84
C ALA A 263 0.32 16.67 0.72
N THR A 264 1.58 16.37 0.37
CA THR A 264 2.67 17.37 0.44
C THR A 264 3.52 17.56 -0.82
N MET A 265 3.47 16.66 -1.81
CA MET A 265 4.25 16.81 -3.05
C MET A 265 3.64 17.86 -3.98
N GLU A 266 4.37 18.96 -4.15
CA GLU A 266 4.01 20.07 -5.02
C GLU A 266 4.50 19.84 -6.45
N LEU A 267 3.92 20.57 -7.41
CA LEU A 267 4.36 20.56 -8.82
C LEU A 267 5.83 21.02 -9.00
N TRP A 268 6.34 21.82 -8.06
CA TRP A 268 7.70 22.39 -8.15
C TRP A 268 8.78 21.52 -7.52
N HIS A 269 8.47 20.41 -6.84
CA HIS A 269 9.50 19.44 -6.40
C HIS A 269 10.07 18.69 -7.60
N GLN A 270 11.39 18.54 -7.69
CA GLN A 270 12.06 17.76 -8.73
C GLN A 270 12.55 16.41 -8.21
N HIS A 271 12.86 16.33 -6.92
CA HIS A 271 13.41 15.16 -6.25
C HIS A 271 12.60 14.82 -4.99
N VAL A 272 12.45 13.53 -4.68
CA VAL A 272 11.87 13.02 -3.43
C VAL A 272 12.88 12.08 -2.77
N VAL A 273 13.04 12.20 -1.45
CA VAL A 273 13.92 11.34 -0.65
C VAL A 273 13.11 10.74 0.48
N TRP A 274 12.86 9.44 0.38
CA TRP A 274 12.32 8.63 1.47
C TRP A 274 13.45 8.28 2.44
N LEU A 275 13.15 8.37 3.73
CA LEU A 275 14.09 8.06 4.80
C LEU A 275 13.34 7.49 5.99
N ASP A 276 13.72 6.31 6.47
CA ASP A 276 13.16 5.74 7.70
C ASP A 276 13.80 6.40 8.94
N ALA A 277 13.00 6.56 10.00
CA ALA A 277 13.36 7.38 11.16
C ALA A 277 14.51 6.83 12.01
N ASP A 278 14.81 5.52 11.92
CA ASP A 278 15.89 4.83 12.64
C ASP A 278 17.24 4.86 11.90
N VAL A 279 17.38 5.63 10.82
CA VAL A 279 18.69 5.91 10.21
C VAL A 279 19.50 6.87 11.10
N HIS A 280 20.70 6.44 11.51
CA HIS A 280 21.56 7.19 12.45
C HIS A 280 22.53 8.15 11.77
N LYS A 281 23.05 7.83 10.58
CA LYS A 281 24.08 8.59 9.86
C LYS A 281 23.90 8.44 8.36
N ILE A 282 24.14 9.51 7.61
CA ILE A 282 24.13 9.56 6.15
C ILE A 282 25.37 10.35 5.70
N PRO A 283 26.08 9.95 4.62
CA PRO A 283 27.20 10.72 4.11
C PRO A 283 26.70 12.03 3.50
N SER A 284 27.24 13.17 3.94
CA SER A 284 26.72 14.50 3.61
C SER A 284 26.51 14.74 2.11
N GLY A 285 27.48 14.33 1.29
CA GLY A 285 27.44 14.46 -0.17
C GLY A 285 26.57 13.43 -0.92
N LEU A 286 25.96 12.45 -0.24
CA LEU A 286 25.25 11.35 -0.90
C LEU A 286 24.06 11.84 -1.74
N LEU A 287 23.25 12.77 -1.24
CA LEU A 287 22.12 13.32 -1.99
C LEU A 287 22.58 13.99 -3.31
N LYS A 288 23.68 14.75 -3.27
CA LYS A 288 24.30 15.32 -4.47
C LYS A 288 24.77 14.23 -5.45
N ARG A 289 25.26 13.08 -4.97
CA ARG A 289 25.64 11.94 -5.83
C ARG A 289 24.41 11.29 -6.48
N MET A 290 23.33 11.06 -5.72
CA MET A 290 22.09 10.47 -6.25
C MET A 290 21.44 11.37 -7.32
N ILE A 291 21.29 12.66 -7.05
CA ILE A 291 20.74 13.63 -8.03
C ILE A 291 21.61 13.68 -9.30
N ARG A 292 22.94 13.77 -9.15
CA ARG A 292 23.89 13.83 -10.30
C ARG A 292 23.97 12.54 -11.11
N SER A 293 23.46 11.41 -10.61
CA SER A 293 23.43 10.16 -11.38
C SER A 293 22.52 10.26 -12.62
N GLY A 294 21.52 11.14 -12.60
CA GLY A 294 20.49 11.23 -13.63
C GLY A 294 19.51 10.04 -13.65
N LEU A 295 19.65 9.06 -12.75
CA LEU A 295 18.79 7.87 -12.65
C LEU A 295 17.42 8.23 -12.05
N ASP A 296 16.40 7.43 -12.38
CA ASP A 296 15.01 7.70 -12.01
C ASP A 296 14.73 7.40 -10.53
N ILE A 297 15.31 6.32 -10.02
CA ILE A 297 15.30 5.92 -8.61
C ILE A 297 16.69 5.38 -8.24
N VAL A 298 17.17 5.70 -7.03
CA VAL A 298 18.48 5.30 -6.50
C VAL A 298 18.34 4.89 -5.04
N GLU A 299 18.89 3.73 -4.71
CA GLU A 299 19.05 3.24 -3.33
C GLU A 299 20.54 3.17 -2.97
N PRO A 300 20.97 3.76 -1.84
CA PRO A 300 22.29 3.51 -1.26
C PRO A 300 22.28 2.22 -0.42
N MET A 301 23.40 1.52 -0.33
CA MET A 301 23.50 0.32 0.52
C MET A 301 23.34 0.70 2.01
N CYS A 302 22.18 0.39 2.58
CA CYS A 302 21.88 0.65 3.99
C CYS A 302 22.48 -0.45 4.87
N VAL A 303 23.42 -0.08 5.75
CA VAL A 303 24.15 -1.01 6.64
C VAL A 303 23.94 -0.71 8.11
N ARG A 304 24.09 -1.74 8.94
CA ARG A 304 24.07 -1.63 10.41
C ARG A 304 25.37 -2.14 11.02
N MET A 305 25.97 -1.33 11.87
CA MET A 305 27.16 -1.71 12.64
C MET A 305 26.82 -2.83 13.62
N LYS A 306 27.71 -3.81 13.75
CA LYS A 306 27.63 -4.83 14.79
C LYS A 306 27.98 -4.22 16.14
N ALA A 307 27.51 -4.83 17.23
CA ALA A 307 27.75 -4.35 18.61
C ALA A 307 29.24 -4.24 19.00
N SER A 308 30.15 -4.89 18.26
CA SER A 308 31.60 -4.76 18.41
C SER A 308 32.20 -3.47 17.82
N GLY A 309 31.44 -2.70 17.04
CA GLY A 309 31.88 -1.48 16.35
C GLY A 309 32.88 -1.68 15.21
N LYS A 310 33.38 -2.90 14.97
CA LYS A 310 34.48 -3.21 14.04
C LYS A 310 34.06 -3.70 12.65
N ASP A 311 32.79 -4.02 12.48
CA ASP A 311 32.25 -4.71 11.29
C ASP A 311 30.74 -4.45 11.19
N TRP A 312 30.16 -4.65 10.01
CA TRP A 312 28.78 -4.31 9.66
C TRP A 312 28.02 -5.48 9.02
N TYR A 313 26.73 -5.29 8.81
CA TYR A 313 25.91 -6.14 7.96
C TYR A 313 24.93 -5.29 7.15
N GLU A 314 24.57 -5.78 5.97
CA GLU A 314 23.51 -5.18 5.12
C GLU A 314 22.18 -5.25 5.89
N TYR A 315 21.54 -4.10 6.08
CA TYR A 315 20.34 -3.97 6.90
C TYR A 315 19.07 -4.01 6.06
N ASP A 316 19.02 -3.22 5.00
CA ASP A 316 17.91 -3.26 4.05
C ASP A 316 18.13 -4.40 3.05
N LEU A 317 17.39 -5.50 3.25
CA LEU A 317 17.38 -6.68 2.38
C LEU A 317 16.15 -6.68 1.45
N ASN A 318 15.57 -5.52 1.16
CA ASN A 318 14.59 -5.36 0.08
C ASN A 318 15.28 -5.01 -1.25
N ALA A 319 16.46 -4.39 -1.21
CA ALA A 319 17.36 -4.25 -2.35
C ALA A 319 17.85 -5.61 -2.86
N TRP A 320 17.71 -5.89 -4.17
CA TRP A 320 18.35 -7.03 -4.83
C TRP A 320 18.33 -6.97 -6.37
N VAL A 321 19.17 -7.81 -6.97
CA VAL A 321 19.21 -8.16 -8.41
C VAL A 321 18.88 -9.64 -8.55
N GLY A 322 18.17 -10.07 -9.61
CA GLY A 322 17.95 -11.49 -9.90
C GLY A 322 16.47 -11.88 -9.88
N GLN A 323 16.12 -13.00 -9.23
CA GLN A 323 14.78 -13.60 -9.33
C GLN A 323 14.23 -14.11 -7.98
N ARG A 324 12.95 -13.82 -7.71
CA ARG A 324 12.16 -14.41 -6.61
C ARG A 324 11.40 -15.65 -7.07
N LYS A 325 10.83 -16.37 -6.10
CA LYS A 325 9.92 -17.50 -6.33
C LYS A 325 8.68 -17.04 -7.10
N VAL A 326 8.19 -17.88 -8.00
CA VAL A 326 6.98 -17.66 -8.82
C VAL A 326 5.89 -18.65 -8.39
N ARG A 327 4.69 -18.15 -8.04
CA ARG A 327 3.54 -19.00 -7.68
C ARG A 327 3.05 -19.75 -8.93
N ARG A 328 3.02 -21.08 -8.87
CA ARG A 328 2.68 -21.94 -10.02
C ARG A 328 1.19 -21.98 -10.36
N SER A 329 0.30 -21.60 -9.43
CA SER A 329 -1.14 -21.53 -9.65
C SER A 329 -1.78 -20.55 -8.67
N ALA A 330 -2.78 -19.78 -9.10
CA ALA A 330 -3.54 -18.88 -8.21
C ALA A 330 -4.23 -19.61 -7.04
N ARG A 331 -4.42 -20.94 -7.14
CA ARG A 331 -4.99 -21.79 -6.09
C ARG A 331 -3.98 -22.28 -5.05
N ASP A 332 -2.70 -21.98 -5.20
CA ASP A 332 -1.67 -22.33 -4.23
C ASP A 332 -1.71 -21.36 -3.04
N SER A 333 -2.51 -21.71 -2.03
CA SER A 333 -2.65 -20.98 -0.77
C SER A 333 -1.42 -21.08 0.13
N ASN A 334 -0.53 -22.04 -0.14
CA ASN A 334 0.63 -22.34 0.71
C ASN A 334 1.92 -21.75 0.12
N PHE A 335 1.81 -20.98 -0.97
CA PHE A 335 2.92 -20.29 -1.58
C PHE A 335 3.47 -19.20 -0.67
N VAL A 336 4.72 -19.36 -0.23
CA VAL A 336 5.46 -18.33 0.51
C VAL A 336 6.44 -17.62 -0.43
N PRO A 337 6.29 -16.29 -0.66
CA PRO A 337 7.22 -15.50 -1.47
C PRO A 337 8.63 -15.45 -0.89
N GLY A 338 9.56 -14.88 -1.66
CA GLY A 338 10.95 -14.71 -1.28
C GLY A 338 11.91 -15.20 -2.35
N ASP A 339 13.18 -15.28 -2.00
CA ASP A 339 14.30 -15.46 -2.92
C ASP A 339 14.25 -16.81 -3.67
N SER A 340 14.63 -16.81 -4.95
CA SER A 340 14.96 -18.02 -5.72
C SER A 340 16.44 -18.00 -6.10
N SER A 341 16.89 -16.90 -6.70
CA SER A 341 18.30 -16.64 -7.03
C SER A 341 18.51 -15.14 -7.07
N VAL A 342 18.88 -14.54 -5.93
CA VAL A 342 19.06 -13.09 -5.79
C VAL A 342 20.48 -12.74 -5.34
N GLN A 343 20.95 -11.58 -5.78
CA GLN A 343 22.18 -10.95 -5.34
C GLN A 343 21.85 -9.74 -4.47
N ARG A 344 22.53 -9.62 -3.34
CA ARG A 344 22.35 -8.57 -2.32
C ARG A 344 23.37 -7.45 -2.50
N MET A 345 23.11 -6.26 -1.97
CA MET A 345 23.93 -5.05 -2.19
C MET A 345 25.40 -5.27 -1.78
N ARG A 346 25.64 -6.04 -0.71
CA ARG A 346 26.97 -6.44 -0.24
C ARG A 346 27.76 -7.29 -1.24
N GLN A 347 27.10 -7.92 -2.23
CA GLN A 347 27.77 -8.64 -3.33
C GLN A 347 28.27 -7.70 -4.44
N PHE A 348 27.90 -6.41 -4.40
CA PHE A 348 28.31 -5.37 -5.33
C PHE A 348 29.25 -4.34 -4.71
N HIS A 349 29.19 -4.16 -3.39
CA HIS A 349 30.08 -3.30 -2.61
C HIS A 349 31.58 -3.49 -2.96
N GLY A 350 32.28 -2.39 -3.22
CA GLY A 350 33.72 -2.39 -3.52
C GLY A 350 34.10 -2.79 -4.95
N LYS A 351 33.13 -2.85 -5.88
CA LYS A 351 33.38 -2.93 -7.32
C LYS A 351 33.62 -1.54 -7.93
N GLU A 352 34.23 -1.49 -9.11
CA GLU A 352 34.47 -0.25 -9.86
C GLU A 352 33.19 0.43 -10.37
N GLU A 353 32.12 -0.35 -10.59
CA GLU A 353 30.81 0.15 -11.02
C GLU A 353 30.16 0.98 -9.89
N THR A 354 30.13 2.31 -10.04
CA THR A 354 29.50 3.19 -9.05
C THR A 354 28.00 2.93 -8.89
N PHE A 355 27.31 2.45 -9.94
CA PHE A 355 25.85 2.26 -9.97
C PHE A 355 25.46 0.91 -10.56
N VAL A 356 24.88 0.02 -9.75
CA VAL A 356 24.41 -1.32 -10.20
C VAL A 356 22.88 -1.36 -10.38
N PRO A 357 22.34 -1.83 -11.52
CA PRO A 357 20.89 -1.96 -11.72
C PRO A 357 20.25 -2.98 -10.76
N LEU A 358 19.08 -2.61 -10.20
CA LEU A 358 18.31 -3.44 -9.26
C LEU A 358 17.00 -3.94 -9.91
N ASP A 359 16.55 -5.14 -9.52
CA ASP A 359 15.20 -5.66 -9.83
C ASP A 359 14.18 -5.31 -8.72
N SER A 360 14.65 -4.82 -7.56
CA SER A 360 13.83 -4.47 -6.38
C SER A 360 14.60 -3.53 -5.46
N VAL A 361 13.88 -2.66 -4.74
CA VAL A 361 14.44 -1.62 -3.85
C VAL A 361 13.82 -1.68 -2.45
N GLY A 362 14.53 -1.12 -1.49
CA GLY A 362 14.10 -0.93 -0.11
C GLY A 362 13.56 0.45 0.22
N GLY A 363 13.44 0.68 1.54
CA GLY A 363 12.74 1.83 2.12
C GLY A 363 13.55 2.60 3.16
N THR A 364 14.64 2.00 3.67
CA THR A 364 15.46 2.61 4.71
C THR A 364 15.98 3.98 4.28
N MET A 365 16.42 4.09 3.02
CA MET A 365 16.65 5.35 2.32
C MET A 365 16.45 5.15 0.81
N LEU A 366 15.60 5.94 0.16
CA LEU A 366 15.30 5.80 -1.28
C LEU A 366 15.12 7.18 -1.94
N TYR A 367 15.95 7.49 -2.93
CA TYR A 367 15.79 8.67 -3.79
C TYR A 367 14.93 8.32 -5.00
N VAL A 368 14.00 9.21 -5.34
CA VAL A 368 13.07 9.08 -6.48
C VAL A 368 12.95 10.44 -7.16
N LYS A 369 13.09 10.54 -8.49
CA LYS A 369 12.69 11.76 -9.22
C LYS A 369 11.20 12.01 -9.00
N ALA A 370 10.82 13.22 -8.60
CA ALA A 370 9.43 13.54 -8.25
C ALA A 370 8.44 13.26 -9.40
N ASP A 371 8.89 13.37 -10.65
CA ASP A 371 8.06 13.07 -11.83
C ASP A 371 7.68 11.58 -11.95
N ILE A 372 8.52 10.65 -11.47
CA ILE A 372 8.21 9.21 -11.46
C ILE A 372 7.00 8.93 -10.54
N HIS A 373 6.92 9.64 -9.41
CA HIS A 373 5.72 9.65 -8.57
C HIS A 373 4.51 10.32 -9.23
N ARG A 374 4.68 11.36 -10.07
CA ARG A 374 3.59 11.99 -10.85
C ARG A 374 3.06 11.07 -11.97
N GLN A 375 3.92 10.26 -12.56
CA GLN A 375 3.56 9.22 -13.53
C GLN A 375 2.80 8.03 -12.90
N GLY A 376 2.64 8.02 -11.57
CA GLY A 376 1.81 7.05 -10.84
C GLY A 376 2.58 5.93 -10.15
N VAL A 377 3.92 5.95 -10.15
CA VAL A 377 4.72 5.02 -9.34
C VAL A 377 4.53 5.36 -7.86
N LEU A 378 3.90 4.47 -7.12
CA LEU A 378 3.56 4.61 -5.70
C LEU A 378 3.93 3.31 -4.99
N PHE A 379 4.00 3.33 -3.65
CA PHE A 379 4.22 2.12 -2.85
C PHE A 379 2.95 1.25 -2.96
N PRO A 380 2.98 0.03 -3.52
CA PRO A 380 1.75 -0.73 -3.63
C PRO A 380 1.22 -1.10 -2.26
N VAL A 381 -0.08 -0.90 -2.03
CA VAL A 381 -0.73 -1.24 -0.75
C VAL A 381 -1.24 -2.68 -0.72
N HIS A 382 -1.10 -3.40 -1.84
CA HIS A 382 -1.39 -4.82 -2.06
C HIS A 382 -0.19 -5.49 -2.68
N HIS A 383 -0.16 -6.82 -2.61
CA HIS A 383 0.61 -7.61 -3.55
C HIS A 383 0.18 -7.32 -5.00
N LEU A 384 1.10 -6.96 -5.92
CA LEU A 384 0.78 -6.79 -7.34
C LEU A 384 1.19 -7.97 -8.22
N ILE A 385 2.35 -8.59 -7.98
CA ILE A 385 2.89 -9.63 -8.86
C ILE A 385 1.95 -10.84 -8.88
N GLY A 386 1.33 -11.08 -10.03
CA GLY A 386 0.36 -12.16 -10.22
C GLY A 386 -1.00 -11.92 -9.57
N SER A 387 -1.40 -10.66 -9.42
CA SER A 387 -2.79 -10.29 -9.15
C SER A 387 -3.72 -10.65 -10.31
N GLU A 388 -4.97 -10.98 -9.97
CA GLU A 388 -6.07 -11.18 -10.91
C GLU A 388 -7.24 -10.28 -10.52
N TRP A 389 -8.24 -10.13 -11.40
CA TRP A 389 -9.43 -9.29 -11.15
C TRP A 389 -10.21 -9.61 -9.86
N ALA A 390 -10.02 -10.81 -9.30
CA ALA A 390 -10.70 -11.29 -8.09
C ALA A 390 -9.74 -11.85 -7.01
N SER A 391 -8.42 -11.72 -7.16
CA SER A 391 -7.46 -12.21 -6.15
C SER A 391 -6.15 -11.44 -6.13
N GLU A 392 -5.56 -11.27 -4.93
CA GLU A 392 -4.32 -10.53 -4.75
C GLU A 392 -3.11 -11.29 -5.33
N GLY A 393 -2.05 -10.53 -5.63
CA GLY A 393 -0.76 -11.06 -6.02
C GLY A 393 -0.11 -11.92 -4.94
N TYR A 394 1.05 -12.48 -5.25
CA TYR A 394 1.67 -13.53 -4.44
C TYR A 394 3.09 -13.25 -3.93
N ASP A 395 3.75 -12.15 -4.29
CA ASP A 395 3.46 -10.94 -3.53
C ASP A 395 3.89 -9.67 -4.30
N GLY A 396 4.80 -8.84 -3.77
CA GLY A 396 5.24 -7.59 -4.40
C GLY A 396 4.46 -6.39 -3.88
N ILE A 397 4.98 -5.74 -2.83
CA ILE A 397 4.26 -4.73 -2.05
C ILE A 397 5.22 -3.70 -1.47
N GLU A 398 4.70 -2.50 -1.18
CA GLU A 398 5.41 -1.41 -0.53
C GLU A 398 6.65 -1.01 -1.32
N THR A 399 7.87 -1.33 -0.87
CA THR A 399 9.12 -0.94 -1.55
C THR A 399 9.53 -1.94 -2.63
N GLU A 400 9.26 -3.23 -2.40
CA GLU A 400 9.77 -4.34 -3.22
C GLU A 400 9.35 -4.23 -4.70
N ASP A 401 8.19 -3.63 -4.97
CA ASP A 401 7.59 -3.52 -6.30
C ASP A 401 7.79 -2.17 -6.99
N CYS A 402 8.35 -1.16 -6.31
CA CYS A 402 8.64 0.14 -6.94
C CYS A 402 9.62 0.02 -8.12
N ALA A 403 10.37 -1.09 -8.21
CA ALA A 403 11.30 -1.39 -9.31
C ALA A 403 10.71 -2.19 -10.49
N THR A 404 9.43 -2.56 -10.46
CA THR A 404 8.83 -3.44 -11.49
C THR A 404 8.79 -2.84 -12.90
N SER A 405 8.92 -1.51 -13.05
CA SER A 405 9.21 -0.84 -14.32
C SER A 405 10.71 -0.90 -14.65
N ARG A 406 11.13 -1.83 -15.52
CA ARG A 406 12.55 -2.06 -15.89
C ARG A 406 13.20 -0.94 -16.75
N THR A 407 13.38 0.24 -16.18
CA THR A 407 14.06 1.39 -16.80
C THR A 407 15.07 2.03 -15.85
N SER A 408 16.36 1.98 -16.19
CA SER A 408 17.43 2.83 -15.63
C SER A 408 17.54 2.89 -14.10
N TRP A 409 17.79 1.74 -13.47
CA TRP A 409 18.13 1.59 -12.05
C TRP A 409 19.64 1.65 -11.82
N GLY A 410 20.09 2.10 -10.64
CA GLY A 410 21.50 2.09 -10.28
C GLY A 410 21.73 2.40 -8.79
N SER A 411 22.56 1.61 -8.11
CA SER A 411 22.82 1.73 -6.66
C SER A 411 24.28 2.03 -6.31
N SER A 412 24.51 2.94 -5.37
CA SER A 412 25.86 3.45 -5.01
C SER A 412 26.72 2.37 -4.34
N ALA A 413 27.69 1.81 -5.05
CA ALA A 413 28.50 0.66 -4.58
C ALA A 413 29.92 0.99 -4.07
N GLY A 414 30.38 2.24 -4.23
CA GLY A 414 31.61 2.75 -3.60
C GLY A 414 31.35 3.29 -2.19
N ASP A 415 32.42 3.41 -1.38
CA ASP A 415 32.35 3.82 0.03
C ASP A 415 31.45 5.05 0.25
N ALA A 416 30.43 4.86 1.10
CA ALA A 416 29.41 5.84 1.40
C ALA A 416 29.60 6.39 2.81
#